data_AF-A0A2S6Q4Z5-F1
#
_entry.id   AF-A0A2S6Q4Z5-F1
#
_cell.length_a   1.000
_cell.length_b   1.000
_cell.length_c   1.000
_cell.angle_alpha   90.00
_cell.angle_beta   90.00
_cell.angle_gamma   90.00
#
_symmetry.space_group_name_H-M   'P 1'
#
loop_
_entity.id
_entity.type
_entity.pdbx_description
1 polymer ?
#
loop_
_entity_poly.entity_id
_entity_poly.type
_entity_poly.pdbx_seq_one_letter_code
_entity_poly.pdbx_strand_id
1 'polypeptide(L)'
;MKKGAMFGLDARIALAIFGALSIISGAALYSAIQEAKVTAELTKFRELEKALEAYYLDTGQLPTNGGLSTLDTSELLENTKNLANWNGPYIAYDKSNARFMDDAGINTVVAFGSSADWGAENTDTISRVTCASLGVSDTCALYIARQWIDRSISFIIKERIDNNTTINQGNVRLWCKTTSYPNSCTIYKKIDIPAPL
;
A
#
# COMPACT_ATOMS: atom_id res chain seq x y z
N MET A 1 -28.38 -34.69 53.98
CA MET A 1 -27.30 -33.98 53.25
C MET A 1 -27.74 -33.78 51.80
N LYS A 2 -27.93 -32.54 51.33
CA LYS A 2 -28.12 -32.20 49.90
C LYS A 2 -27.40 -30.87 49.64
N LYS A 3 -26.09 -30.91 49.37
CA LYS A 3 -25.25 -29.75 48.99
C LYS A 3 -24.71 -29.92 47.56
N GLY A 4 -25.59 -30.13 46.59
CA GLY A 4 -25.20 -30.39 45.20
C GLY A 4 -25.87 -29.52 44.12
N ALA A 5 -26.83 -28.66 44.48
CA ALA A 5 -27.65 -27.93 43.49
C ALA A 5 -27.20 -26.48 43.21
N MET A 6 -26.25 -25.93 43.97
CA MET A 6 -25.90 -24.50 43.88
C MET A 6 -24.76 -24.20 42.88
N PHE A 7 -24.00 -25.21 42.46
CA PHE A 7 -22.92 -25.07 41.46
C PHE A 7 -23.42 -25.01 40.01
N GLY A 8 -24.69 -25.33 39.73
CA GLY A 8 -25.23 -25.38 38.37
C GLY A 8 -25.83 -24.06 37.87
N LEU A 9 -26.37 -23.23 38.76
CA LEU A 9 -27.04 -21.97 38.38
C LEU A 9 -26.02 -20.85 38.14
N ASP A 10 -25.08 -20.65 39.06
CA ASP A 10 -24.07 -19.59 38.95
C ASP A 10 -23.05 -19.87 37.85
N ALA A 11 -22.71 -21.15 37.63
CA ALA A 11 -21.84 -21.57 36.53
C ALA A 11 -22.40 -21.23 35.14
N ARG A 12 -23.73 -21.25 34.96
CA ARG A 12 -24.37 -20.87 33.67
C ARG A 12 -24.33 -19.36 33.46
N ILE A 13 -24.55 -18.59 34.52
CA ILE A 13 -24.46 -17.12 34.45
C ILE A 13 -23.01 -16.72 34.15
N ALA A 14 -22.04 -17.31 34.85
CA ALA A 14 -20.62 -17.06 34.60
C ALA A 14 -20.21 -17.43 33.17
N LEU A 15 -20.61 -18.60 32.67
CA LEU A 15 -20.31 -19.02 31.30
C LEU A 15 -20.96 -18.10 30.26
N ALA A 16 -22.17 -17.60 30.51
CA ALA A 16 -22.82 -16.63 29.64
C ALA A 16 -22.06 -15.28 29.61
N ILE A 17 -21.57 -14.80 30.75
CA ILE A 17 -20.77 -13.58 30.83
C ILE A 17 -19.42 -13.76 30.12
N PHE A 18 -18.70 -14.86 30.36
CA PHE A 18 -17.44 -15.15 29.66
C PHE A 18 -17.66 -15.31 28.15
N GLY A 19 -18.75 -15.97 27.76
CA GLY A 19 -19.19 -16.07 26.38
C GLY A 19 -19.36 -14.68 25.74
N ALA A 20 -20.16 -13.81 26.35
CA ALA A 20 -20.40 -12.45 25.84
C ALA A 20 -19.11 -11.61 25.77
N LEU A 21 -18.29 -11.63 26.83
CA LEU A 21 -17.02 -10.88 26.87
C LEU A 21 -16.01 -11.38 25.84
N SER A 22 -15.97 -12.69 25.59
CA SER A 22 -15.09 -13.26 24.55
C SER A 22 -15.46 -12.78 23.15
N ILE A 23 -16.75 -12.65 22.84
CA ILE A 23 -17.22 -12.16 21.53
C ILE A 23 -16.83 -10.69 21.35
N ILE A 24 -17.08 -9.86 22.37
CA ILE A 24 -16.73 -8.43 22.33
C ILE A 24 -15.23 -8.26 22.15
N SER A 25 -14.43 -9.00 22.92
CA SER A 25 -12.97 -8.95 22.84
C SER A 25 -12.46 -9.45 21.48
N GLY A 26 -13.08 -10.47 20.90
CA GLY A 26 -12.74 -10.99 19.58
C GLY A 26 -12.97 -9.97 18.46
N ALA A 27 -14.10 -9.28 18.46
CA ALA A 27 -14.40 -8.23 17.49
C ALA A 27 -13.41 -7.05 17.61
N ALA A 28 -13.15 -6.59 18.84
CA ALA A 28 -12.19 -5.51 19.10
C ALA A 28 -10.77 -5.89 18.68
N LEU A 29 -10.34 -7.13 18.96
CA LEU A 29 -9.03 -7.63 18.56
C LEU A 29 -8.90 -7.69 17.04
N TYR A 30 -9.92 -8.17 16.32
CA TYR A 30 -9.90 -8.22 14.87
C TYR A 30 -9.77 -6.82 14.24
N SER A 31 -10.55 -5.86 14.73
CA SER A 31 -10.45 -4.46 14.28
C SER A 31 -9.09 -3.85 14.58
N ALA A 32 -8.52 -4.11 15.77
CA ALA A 32 -7.18 -3.64 16.13
C ALA A 32 -6.08 -4.21 15.21
N ILE A 33 -6.21 -5.48 14.78
CA ILE A 33 -5.27 -6.10 13.84
C ILE A 33 -5.38 -5.44 12.46
N GLN A 34 -6.59 -5.18 11.97
CA GLN A 34 -6.78 -4.47 10.69
C GLN A 34 -6.16 -3.07 10.75
N GLU A 35 -6.41 -2.34 11.85
CA GLU A 35 -5.86 -1.00 12.07
C GLU A 35 -4.33 -0.99 12.09
N ALA A 36 -3.72 -1.96 12.75
CA ALA A 36 -2.27 -2.11 12.79
C ALA A 36 -1.69 -2.36 11.39
N LYS A 37 -2.33 -3.22 10.58
CA LYS A 37 -1.92 -3.49 9.19
C LYS A 37 -2.03 -2.25 8.31
N VAL A 38 -3.15 -1.52 8.41
CA VAL A 38 -3.36 -0.25 7.68
C VAL A 38 -2.28 0.77 8.06
N THR A 39 -2.01 0.92 9.36
CA THR A 39 -0.98 1.84 9.87
C THR A 39 0.41 1.47 9.39
N ALA A 40 0.74 0.17 9.39
CA ALA A 40 2.01 -0.32 8.85
C ALA A 40 2.15 0.04 7.36
N GLU A 41 1.15 -0.26 6.54
CA GLU A 41 1.17 0.07 5.10
C GLU A 41 1.31 1.57 4.83
N LEU A 42 0.56 2.40 5.55
CA LEU A 42 0.69 3.86 5.44
C LEU A 42 2.07 4.38 5.84
N THR A 43 2.69 3.75 6.84
CA THR A 43 4.06 4.08 7.25
C THR A 43 5.04 3.73 6.14
N LYS A 44 4.89 2.57 5.50
CA LYS A 44 5.72 2.13 4.37
C LYS A 44 5.63 3.10 3.19
N PHE A 45 4.43 3.61 2.87
CA PHE A 45 4.27 4.64 1.85
C PHE A 45 5.03 5.93 2.19
N ARG A 46 5.00 6.37 3.46
CA ARG A 46 5.71 7.57 3.92
C ARG A 46 7.22 7.40 3.92
N GLU A 47 7.72 6.22 4.28
CA GLU A 47 9.15 5.88 4.23
C GLU A 47 9.67 5.95 2.79
N LEU A 48 8.93 5.38 1.84
CA LEU A 48 9.26 5.43 0.42
C LEU A 48 9.22 6.85 -0.16
N GLU A 49 8.23 7.65 0.22
CA GLU A 49 8.13 9.05 -0.17
C GLU A 49 9.34 9.86 0.32
N LYS A 50 9.71 9.71 1.60
CA LYS A 50 10.92 10.33 2.16
C LYS A 50 12.21 9.84 1.50
N ALA A 51 12.29 8.56 1.14
CA ALA A 51 13.46 8.00 0.47
C ALA A 51 13.65 8.61 -0.92
N LEU A 52 12.56 8.80 -1.67
CA LEU A 52 12.57 9.48 -2.97
C LEU A 52 12.95 10.96 -2.83
N GLU A 53 12.42 11.65 -1.82
CA GLU A 53 12.77 13.04 -1.53
C GLU A 53 14.26 13.18 -1.18
N ALA A 54 14.78 12.32 -0.30
CA ALA A 54 16.19 12.34 0.08
C ALA A 54 17.11 12.08 -1.13
N TYR A 55 16.77 11.08 -1.96
CA TYR A 55 17.50 10.83 -3.21
C TYR A 55 17.48 12.06 -4.14
N TYR A 56 16.33 12.72 -4.27
CA TYR A 56 16.19 13.91 -5.11
C TYR A 56 17.00 15.10 -4.57
N LEU A 57 17.00 15.30 -3.26
CA LEU A 57 17.78 16.35 -2.60
C LEU A 57 19.29 16.15 -2.79
N ASP A 58 19.76 14.91 -2.70
CA ASP A 58 21.17 14.57 -2.82
C ASP A 58 21.66 14.60 -4.28
N THR A 59 20.87 14.07 -5.20
CA THR A 59 21.29 13.86 -6.60
C THR A 59 20.77 14.92 -7.57
N GLY A 60 19.79 15.72 -7.16
CA GLY A 60 19.12 16.73 -8.00
C GLY A 60 18.19 16.16 -9.07
N GLN A 61 17.99 14.84 -9.10
CA GLN A 61 17.16 14.17 -10.10
C GLN A 61 16.35 13.04 -9.47
N LEU A 62 15.25 12.64 -10.12
CA LEU A 62 14.56 11.41 -9.75
C LEU A 62 15.33 10.20 -10.27
N PRO A 63 15.17 9.02 -9.67
CA PRO A 63 15.82 7.80 -10.14
C PRO A 63 15.09 7.28 -11.40
N THR A 64 15.21 7.97 -12.53
CA THR A 64 14.57 7.60 -13.82
C THR A 64 15.51 6.72 -14.65
N ASN A 65 14.95 5.79 -15.43
CA ASN A 65 15.68 4.98 -16.42
C ASN A 65 15.62 5.56 -17.84
N GLY A 66 15.32 6.85 -17.99
CA GLY A 66 15.14 7.52 -19.29
C GLY A 66 13.73 7.40 -19.89
N GLY A 67 12.78 6.78 -19.18
CA GLY A 67 11.37 6.67 -19.60
C GLY A 67 10.37 7.24 -18.58
N LEU A 68 9.18 7.63 -19.07
CA LEU A 68 8.07 8.19 -18.26
C LEU A 68 7.08 7.12 -17.76
N SER A 69 7.52 5.86 -17.62
CA SER A 69 6.62 4.78 -17.16
C SER A 69 6.87 4.40 -15.71
N THR A 70 8.14 4.15 -15.35
CA THR A 70 8.55 3.70 -14.01
C THR A 70 9.92 4.23 -13.65
N LEU A 71 10.13 4.47 -12.36
CA LEU A 71 11.44 4.79 -11.82
C LEU A 71 12.28 3.52 -11.67
N ASP A 72 13.60 3.71 -11.74
CA ASP A 72 14.64 2.76 -11.39
C ASP A 72 14.83 2.78 -9.87
N THR A 73 13.95 2.09 -9.16
CA THR A 73 13.93 2.08 -7.69
C THR A 73 15.17 1.46 -7.07
N SER A 74 16.00 0.75 -7.86
CA SER A 74 17.28 0.22 -7.39
C SER A 74 18.28 1.31 -6.98
N GLU A 75 18.15 2.52 -7.54
CA GLU A 75 18.95 3.70 -7.15
C GLU A 75 18.68 4.18 -5.71
N LEU A 76 17.55 3.78 -5.12
CA LEU A 76 17.27 4.05 -3.71
C LEU A 76 18.05 3.13 -2.76
N LEU A 77 18.53 1.99 -3.29
CA LEU A 77 19.21 0.94 -2.54
C LEU A 77 20.73 0.96 -2.80
N GLU A 78 21.13 1.22 -4.04
CA GLU A 78 22.51 1.13 -4.51
C GLU A 78 22.81 2.25 -5.51
N ASN A 79 24.04 2.75 -5.55
CA ASN A 79 24.46 3.77 -6.51
C ASN A 79 24.79 3.17 -7.88
N THR A 80 23.80 2.61 -8.59
CA THR A 80 24.06 1.87 -9.84
C THR A 80 24.49 2.79 -10.99
N LYS A 81 24.14 4.08 -10.92
CA LYS A 81 24.54 5.13 -11.87
C LYS A 81 25.84 5.84 -11.52
N ASN A 82 26.51 5.47 -10.42
CA ASN A 82 27.76 6.10 -9.97
C ASN A 82 27.67 7.63 -9.82
N LEU A 83 26.54 8.11 -9.27
CA LEU A 83 26.33 9.53 -9.01
C LEU A 83 27.22 9.99 -7.86
N ALA A 84 27.97 11.08 -8.07
CA ALA A 84 28.97 11.56 -7.11
C ALA A 84 28.37 12.00 -5.77
N ASN A 85 27.15 12.52 -5.77
CA ASN A 85 26.48 13.06 -4.57
C ASN A 85 25.50 12.08 -3.91
N TRP A 86 25.52 10.79 -4.30
CA TRP A 86 24.63 9.79 -3.71
C TRP A 86 25.07 9.44 -2.29
N ASN A 87 24.19 9.60 -1.29
CA ASN A 87 24.45 9.26 0.12
C ASN A 87 23.52 8.17 0.67
N GLY A 88 23.00 7.31 -0.21
CA GLY A 88 22.15 6.20 0.19
C GLY A 88 22.90 5.09 0.96
N PRO A 89 22.23 3.95 1.24
CA PRO A 89 20.86 3.62 0.84
C PRO A 89 19.83 4.51 1.51
N TYR A 90 18.79 4.90 0.78
CA TYR A 90 17.71 5.78 1.26
C TYR A 90 16.56 5.00 1.88
N ILE A 91 16.50 3.68 1.65
CA ILE A 91 15.51 2.78 2.22
C ILE A 91 16.11 1.40 2.46
N ALA A 92 15.68 0.73 3.52
CA ALA A 92 16.17 -0.59 3.93
C ALA A 92 15.27 -1.71 3.38
N TYR A 93 15.12 -1.77 2.05
CA TYR A 93 14.37 -2.82 1.34
C TYR A 93 15.34 -3.71 0.55
N ASP A 94 14.85 -4.86 0.11
CA ASP A 94 15.62 -5.76 -0.73
C ASP A 94 15.47 -5.40 -2.22
N LYS A 95 16.55 -5.55 -2.98
CA LYS A 95 16.53 -5.35 -4.43
C LYS A 95 15.96 -6.59 -5.11
N SER A 96 14.82 -6.44 -5.78
CA SER A 96 14.26 -7.50 -6.64
C SER A 96 14.80 -7.37 -8.07
N ASN A 97 14.74 -6.17 -8.66
CA ASN A 97 15.37 -5.82 -9.93
C ASN A 97 15.44 -4.29 -10.06
N ALA A 98 15.79 -3.75 -11.24
CA ALA A 98 15.86 -2.30 -11.46
C ALA A 98 14.53 -1.57 -11.17
N ARG A 99 13.39 -2.22 -11.39
CA ARG A 99 12.05 -1.61 -11.26
C ARG A 99 11.38 -1.91 -9.92
N PHE A 100 11.69 -3.04 -9.31
CA PHE A 100 11.01 -3.53 -8.13
C PHE A 100 11.95 -3.62 -6.94
N MET A 101 11.48 -3.13 -5.80
CA MET A 101 12.03 -3.40 -4.48
C MET A 101 11.08 -4.34 -3.74
N ASP A 102 11.61 -5.14 -2.82
CA ASP A 102 10.84 -6.04 -1.98
C ASP A 102 10.95 -5.63 -0.50
N ASP A 103 9.82 -5.60 0.18
CA ASP A 103 9.75 -5.43 1.64
C ASP A 103 8.89 -6.57 2.18
N ALA A 104 9.53 -7.55 2.81
CA ALA A 104 8.88 -8.72 3.40
C ALA A 104 7.98 -9.50 2.42
N GLY A 105 8.41 -9.68 1.17
CA GLY A 105 7.67 -10.38 0.13
C GLY A 105 6.65 -9.53 -0.63
N ILE A 106 6.60 -8.22 -0.35
CA ILE A 106 5.74 -7.27 -1.03
C ILE A 106 6.55 -6.45 -2.04
N ASN A 107 6.33 -6.75 -3.32
CA ASN A 107 6.90 -5.99 -4.42
C ASN A 107 6.35 -4.56 -4.47
N THR A 108 7.26 -3.62 -4.56
CA THR A 108 7.01 -2.18 -4.58
C THR A 108 7.66 -1.56 -5.82
N VAL A 109 6.91 -0.72 -6.54
CA VAL A 109 7.40 0.04 -7.70
C VAL A 109 6.92 1.47 -7.63
N VAL A 110 7.73 2.40 -8.12
CA VAL A 110 7.34 3.80 -8.27
C VAL A 110 7.13 4.09 -9.75
N ALA A 111 5.98 4.64 -10.09
CA ALA A 111 5.54 4.77 -11.47
C ALA A 111 4.79 6.07 -11.72
N PHE A 112 4.97 6.62 -12.91
CA PHE A 112 4.22 7.78 -13.37
C PHE A 112 2.81 7.37 -13.81
N GLY A 113 1.78 8.06 -13.37
CA GLY A 113 0.39 7.80 -13.73
C GLY A 113 -0.32 9.06 -14.17
N SER A 114 -1.25 8.92 -15.11
CA SER A 114 -2.16 10.00 -15.49
C SER A 114 -3.12 10.38 -14.36
N SER A 115 -3.59 11.62 -14.35
CA SER A 115 -4.73 12.07 -13.54
C SER A 115 -6.07 11.51 -14.02
N ALA A 116 -6.20 11.12 -15.29
CA ALA A 116 -7.41 10.48 -15.82
C ALA A 116 -7.76 9.22 -15.03
N ASP A 117 -9.03 8.85 -14.97
CA ASP A 117 -9.50 7.71 -14.17
C ASP A 117 -8.86 6.39 -14.62
N TRP A 118 -8.26 5.69 -13.65
CA TRP A 118 -7.71 4.36 -13.88
C TRP A 118 -7.57 3.57 -12.59
N GLY A 119 -7.64 2.27 -12.72
CA GLY A 119 -7.86 1.36 -11.60
C GLY A 119 -9.00 0.44 -12.01
N ALA A 120 -8.95 -0.80 -11.58
CA ALA A 120 -9.96 -1.76 -12.01
C ALA A 120 -10.11 -2.88 -11.00
N GLU A 121 -11.32 -3.41 -10.96
CA GLU A 121 -11.69 -4.53 -10.13
C GLU A 121 -11.92 -5.76 -11.00
N ASN A 122 -11.59 -6.93 -10.46
CA ASN A 122 -11.90 -8.23 -11.05
C ASN A 122 -11.39 -8.37 -12.49
N THR A 123 -10.24 -7.78 -12.78
CA THR A 123 -9.60 -7.85 -14.09
C THR A 123 -8.12 -8.16 -13.96
N ASP A 124 -7.64 -9.03 -14.84
CA ASP A 124 -6.23 -9.35 -14.96
C ASP A 124 -5.48 -8.38 -15.89
N THR A 125 -6.21 -7.49 -16.58
CA THR A 125 -5.63 -6.46 -17.44
C THR A 125 -5.15 -5.28 -16.60
N ILE A 126 -3.88 -4.90 -16.76
CA ILE A 126 -3.32 -3.71 -16.11
C ILE A 126 -4.10 -2.48 -16.58
N SER A 127 -4.67 -1.74 -15.64
CA SER A 127 -5.49 -0.57 -15.93
C SER A 127 -4.73 0.76 -15.85
N ARG A 128 -3.47 0.78 -15.38
CA ARG A 128 -2.73 2.04 -15.17
C ARG A 128 -2.47 2.77 -16.49
N VAL A 129 -2.98 4.00 -16.58
CA VAL A 129 -2.69 4.91 -17.70
C VAL A 129 -1.36 5.60 -17.45
N THR A 130 -0.44 5.44 -18.40
CA THR A 130 0.90 6.04 -18.32
C THR A 130 0.89 7.51 -18.76
N CYS A 131 1.93 8.26 -18.39
CA CYS A 131 2.04 9.65 -18.82
C CYS A 131 2.40 9.83 -20.30
N ALA A 132 2.72 8.75 -21.03
CA ALA A 132 2.91 8.81 -22.48
C ALA A 132 1.58 8.92 -23.26
N SER A 133 0.45 8.65 -22.61
CA SER A 133 -0.88 8.62 -23.20
C SER A 133 -1.81 9.69 -22.60
N LEU A 134 -1.25 10.86 -22.21
CA LEU A 134 -2.01 11.95 -21.62
C LEU A 134 -2.87 12.68 -22.67
N GLY A 135 -4.13 12.94 -22.34
CA GLY A 135 -4.93 13.93 -23.04
C GLY A 135 -4.48 15.36 -22.70
N VAL A 136 -4.98 16.35 -23.44
CA VAL A 136 -4.61 17.77 -23.30
C VAL A 136 -4.91 18.35 -21.90
N SER A 137 -5.85 17.74 -21.17
CA SER A 137 -6.25 18.14 -19.81
C SER A 137 -5.64 17.27 -18.70
N ASP A 138 -4.89 16.23 -19.04
CA ASP A 138 -4.38 15.28 -18.05
C ASP A 138 -3.02 15.74 -17.51
N THR A 139 -2.81 15.52 -16.22
CA THR A 139 -1.54 15.78 -15.53
C THR A 139 -0.85 14.47 -15.20
N CYS A 140 0.48 14.49 -15.19
CA CYS A 140 1.28 13.36 -14.74
C CYS A 140 1.57 13.48 -13.25
N ALA A 141 1.41 12.39 -12.50
CA ALA A 141 1.82 12.33 -11.10
C ALA A 141 2.61 11.05 -10.83
N LEU A 142 3.42 11.07 -9.78
CA LEU A 142 4.09 9.87 -9.29
C LEU A 142 3.17 9.09 -8.36
N TYR A 143 3.21 7.77 -8.50
CA TYR A 143 2.50 6.83 -7.65
C TYR A 143 3.48 5.79 -7.12
N ILE A 144 3.42 5.55 -5.81
CA ILE A 144 4.01 4.36 -5.21
C ILE A 144 2.99 3.23 -5.31
N ALA A 145 3.38 2.12 -5.90
CA ALA A 145 2.56 0.94 -6.05
C ALA A 145 3.09 -0.21 -5.19
N ARG A 146 2.30 -0.68 -4.22
CA ARG A 146 2.58 -1.90 -3.45
C ARG A 146 1.65 -3.01 -3.88
N GLN A 147 2.21 -4.15 -4.25
CA GLN A 147 1.46 -5.23 -4.89
C GLN A 147 0.91 -6.26 -3.90
N TRP A 148 -0.22 -6.86 -4.24
CA TRP A 148 -0.80 -8.02 -3.56
C TRP A 148 -1.15 -7.79 -2.08
N ILE A 149 -1.46 -6.56 -1.70
CA ILE A 149 -2.00 -6.24 -0.38
C ILE A 149 -3.41 -6.82 -0.26
N ASP A 150 -3.75 -7.35 0.90
CA ASP A 150 -5.10 -7.87 1.17
C ASP A 150 -6.16 -6.85 0.76
N ARG A 151 -7.21 -7.36 0.10
CA ARG A 151 -8.26 -6.53 -0.46
C ARG A 151 -8.96 -5.70 0.62
N SER A 152 -9.28 -6.27 1.78
CA SER A 152 -9.94 -5.53 2.86
C SER A 152 -9.09 -4.36 3.35
N ILE A 153 -7.79 -4.60 3.53
CA ILE A 153 -6.83 -3.57 3.94
C ILE A 153 -6.71 -2.47 2.87
N SER A 154 -6.68 -2.85 1.60
CA SER A 154 -6.58 -1.91 0.46
C SER A 154 -7.76 -0.93 0.42
N PHE A 155 -8.99 -1.43 0.64
CA PHE A 155 -10.18 -0.57 0.69
C PHE A 155 -10.21 0.32 1.94
N ILE A 156 -9.77 -0.17 3.10
CA ILE A 156 -9.66 0.67 4.32
C ILE A 156 -8.65 1.80 4.12
N ILE A 157 -7.48 1.51 3.52
CA ILE A 157 -6.47 2.53 3.18
C ILE A 157 -7.06 3.59 2.26
N LYS A 158 -7.79 3.14 1.24
CA LYS A 158 -8.42 4.05 0.29
C LYS A 158 -9.45 4.95 0.96
N GLU A 159 -10.39 4.37 1.71
CA GLU A 159 -11.42 5.13 2.42
C GLU A 159 -10.78 6.16 3.37
N ARG A 160 -9.69 5.79 4.05
CA ARG A 160 -8.96 6.67 4.96
C ARG A 160 -8.27 7.86 4.28
N ILE A 161 -7.77 7.68 3.05
CA ILE A 161 -7.05 8.75 2.33
C ILE A 161 -8.00 9.60 1.49
N ASP A 162 -8.91 8.95 0.75
CA ASP A 162 -9.76 9.62 -0.25
C ASP A 162 -11.19 9.90 0.24
N ASN A 163 -11.57 9.46 1.44
CA ASN A 163 -12.93 9.52 1.97
C ASN A 163 -13.99 8.89 1.04
N ASN A 164 -13.59 7.91 0.21
CA ASN A 164 -14.47 7.15 -0.67
C ASN A 164 -13.86 5.79 -1.02
N THR A 165 -14.64 4.90 -1.64
CA THR A 165 -14.23 3.55 -2.04
C THR A 165 -14.08 3.38 -3.56
N THR A 166 -14.17 4.46 -4.34
CA THR A 166 -14.15 4.47 -5.82
C THR A 166 -12.77 4.15 -6.39
N ILE A 167 -12.57 2.90 -6.83
CA ILE A 167 -11.27 2.30 -7.15
C ILE A 167 -10.38 3.09 -8.11
N ASN A 168 -10.97 3.80 -9.07
CA ASN A 168 -10.27 4.39 -10.22
C ASN A 168 -9.94 5.89 -10.07
N GLN A 169 -10.29 6.49 -8.94
CA GLN A 169 -10.22 7.94 -8.71
C GLN A 169 -9.54 8.26 -7.38
N GLY A 170 -9.05 9.50 -7.24
CA GLY A 170 -8.46 10.01 -6.00
C GLY A 170 -6.94 9.86 -5.93
N ASN A 171 -6.41 10.08 -4.73
CA ASN A 171 -4.98 9.93 -4.43
C ASN A 171 -4.61 8.45 -4.25
N VAL A 172 -5.57 7.58 -3.94
CA VAL A 172 -5.37 6.13 -3.86
C VAL A 172 -6.20 5.43 -4.93
N ARG A 173 -5.52 4.70 -5.80
CA ARG A 173 -6.14 3.89 -6.85
C ARG A 173 -5.83 2.44 -6.63
N LEU A 174 -6.80 1.58 -6.91
CA LEU A 174 -6.66 0.14 -6.69
C LEU A 174 -6.70 -0.62 -8.01
N TRP A 175 -5.96 -1.72 -8.06
CA TRP A 175 -6.10 -2.71 -9.12
C TRP A 175 -6.17 -4.10 -8.48
N CYS A 176 -7.31 -4.76 -8.59
CA CYS A 176 -7.59 -6.05 -7.95
C CYS A 176 -7.78 -7.12 -9.03
N LYS A 177 -7.01 -8.21 -8.92
CA LYS A 177 -7.06 -9.33 -9.87
C LYS A 177 -8.16 -10.33 -9.55
N THR A 178 -8.49 -11.16 -10.52
CA THR A 178 -9.52 -12.22 -10.41
C THR A 178 -8.94 -13.63 -10.32
N THR A 179 -7.77 -13.90 -10.93
CA THR A 179 -7.28 -15.29 -11.08
C THR A 179 -6.05 -15.61 -10.24
N SER A 180 -4.97 -14.84 -10.34
CA SER A 180 -3.71 -15.15 -9.64
C SER A 180 -3.70 -14.76 -8.16
N TYR A 181 -4.45 -13.70 -7.81
CA TYR A 181 -4.52 -13.15 -6.46
C TYR A 181 -5.95 -12.64 -6.17
N PRO A 182 -6.94 -13.54 -6.07
CA PRO A 182 -8.37 -13.19 -6.07
C PRO A 182 -8.82 -12.32 -4.88
N ASN A 183 -8.01 -12.23 -3.83
CA ASN A 183 -8.29 -11.45 -2.62
C ASN A 183 -7.23 -10.38 -2.33
N SER A 184 -6.47 -9.98 -3.33
CA SER A 184 -5.44 -8.97 -3.17
C SER A 184 -5.49 -7.90 -4.24
N CYS A 185 -5.08 -6.69 -3.88
CA CYS A 185 -5.02 -5.55 -4.76
C CYS A 185 -3.60 -4.97 -4.77
N THR A 186 -3.24 -4.36 -5.89
CA THR A 186 -2.14 -3.40 -5.92
C THR A 186 -2.70 -2.04 -5.53
N ILE A 187 -2.08 -1.42 -4.52
CA ILE A 187 -2.42 -0.08 -4.06
C ILE A 187 -1.48 0.90 -4.73
N TYR A 188 -2.02 1.87 -5.46
CA TYR A 188 -1.28 2.99 -6.03
C TYR A 188 -1.60 4.24 -5.22
N LYS A 189 -0.64 4.72 -4.42
CA LYS A 189 -0.75 5.98 -3.68
C LYS A 189 0.00 7.08 -4.42
N LYS A 190 -0.69 8.15 -4.78
CA LYS A 190 -0.09 9.37 -5.31
C LYS A 190 0.87 9.98 -4.29
N ILE A 191 2.01 10.48 -4.74
CA ILE A 191 2.96 11.23 -3.91
C ILE A 191 3.05 12.68 -4.36
N ASP A 192 3.45 13.55 -3.43
CA ASP A 192 3.45 15.00 -3.65
C ASP A 192 4.77 15.53 -4.26
N ILE A 193 5.69 14.63 -4.60
CA ILE A 193 6.92 14.97 -5.33
C ILE A 193 6.54 15.36 -6.77
N PRO A 194 6.90 16.58 -7.23
CA PRO A 194 6.58 17.01 -8.58
C PRO A 194 7.23 16.08 -9.62
N ALA A 195 6.44 15.61 -10.58
CA ALA A 195 6.98 14.89 -11.73
C ALA A 195 7.85 15.87 -12.54
N PRO A 196 9.12 15.53 -12.85
CA PRO A 196 9.89 16.29 -13.83
C PRO A 196 9.20 16.07 -15.17
N LEU A 197 8.45 17.08 -15.62
CA LEU A 197 7.91 17.16 -16.98
C LEU A 197 9.00 17.57 -17.96
#